data_AF-A0A8H4F3H3-F1
#
_entry.id   AF-A0A8H4F3H3-F1
#
_cell.length_a   1.000
_cell.length_b   1.000
_cell.length_c   1.000
_cell.angle_alpha   90.00
_cell.angle_beta   90.00
_cell.angle_gamma   90.00
#
_symmetry.space_group_name_H-M   'P 1'
#
loop_
_entity.id
_entity.type
_entity.pdbx_description
1 polymer ?
#
loop_
_entity_poly.entity_id
_entity_poly.type
_entity_poly.pdbx_seq_one_letter_code
_entity_poly.pdbx_strand_id
1 'polypeptide(L)'
;MRMCIKSTSIATVTFPAIRDSSNVAIRHLFSGFLSLLFFKYYNTFSIMSQILPIDKKQLRACLLCSLIKNASQFRSNGCENCEEILQMRGSMDRVTECTSGKFEGAIALMHPKESWVGRWQRVDKFHKGVYAIVVYGRVPEDVEDELDRRGVTYRPRDGSVKD
;
A
#
# COMPACT_ATOMS: atom_id res chain seq x y z
N MET A 1 -26.03 10.59 -5.86
CA MET A 1 -25.75 10.41 -4.42
C MET A 1 -24.65 11.39 -4.02
N ARG A 2 -24.92 12.29 -3.06
CA ARG A 2 -23.94 13.28 -2.61
C ARG A 2 -22.94 12.63 -1.65
N MET A 3 -21.66 12.71 -2.00
CA MET A 3 -20.54 12.21 -1.21
C MET A 3 -20.33 13.17 -0.02
N CYS A 4 -20.77 12.77 1.17
CA CYS A 4 -20.58 13.58 2.38
C CYS A 4 -19.20 13.24 2.97
N ILE A 5 -18.19 14.01 2.59
CA ILE A 5 -16.84 13.94 3.18
C ILE A 5 -16.96 14.58 4.57
N LYS A 6 -17.03 13.76 5.62
CA LYS A 6 -16.89 14.28 6.99
C LYS A 6 -15.45 14.78 7.14
N SER A 7 -15.31 16.10 7.14
CA SER A 7 -14.12 16.83 7.56
C SER A 7 -13.75 16.42 8.98
N THR A 8 -12.53 15.91 9.17
CA THR A 8 -11.95 15.71 10.50
C THR A 8 -10.53 16.26 10.47
N SER A 9 -10.39 17.43 11.07
CA SER A 9 -9.22 18.05 11.71
C SER A 9 -7.85 17.95 11.01
N ILE A 10 -7.43 19.09 10.44
CA ILE A 10 -6.02 19.40 10.20
C ILE A 10 -5.33 19.48 11.57
N ALA A 11 -4.54 18.47 11.92
CA ALA A 11 -3.56 18.57 12.99
C ALA A 11 -2.26 19.10 12.38
N THR A 12 -1.97 20.38 12.61
CA THR A 12 -0.68 20.97 12.28
C THR A 12 0.37 20.37 13.21
N VAL A 13 1.11 19.37 12.73
CA VAL A 13 2.29 18.88 13.43
C VAL A 13 3.43 19.83 13.11
N THR A 14 3.77 20.70 14.07
CA THR A 14 5.03 21.44 14.05
C THR A 14 6.17 20.44 14.19
N PHE A 15 6.88 20.16 13.09
CA PHE A 15 8.12 19.41 13.11
C PHE A 15 9.20 20.23 13.84
N PRO A 16 9.89 19.70 14.87
CA PRO A 16 11.13 20.31 15.31
C PRO A 16 12.15 20.13 14.18
N ALA A 17 12.74 21.24 13.74
CA ALA A 17 13.82 21.27 12.77
C ALA A 17 15.02 20.49 13.34
N ILE A 18 15.22 19.25 12.89
CA ILE A 18 16.46 18.52 13.15
C ILE A 18 17.41 18.88 12.02
N ARG A 19 18.24 19.91 12.28
CA ARG A 19 19.45 20.19 11.51
C ARG A 19 20.38 18.99 11.63
N ASP A 20 20.72 18.49 10.44
CA ASP A 20 22.00 18.01 9.97
C ASP A 20 22.87 17.05 10.81
N SER A 21 23.33 16.06 10.04
CA SER A 21 24.59 15.32 10.07
C SER A 21 25.12 14.76 11.40
N SER A 22 25.25 13.42 11.35
CA SER A 22 26.32 12.64 11.96
C SER A 22 26.56 12.85 13.47
N ASN A 23 26.09 11.92 14.30
CA ASN A 23 27.03 11.22 15.18
C ASN A 23 26.42 9.97 15.83
N VAL A 24 27.18 8.90 15.70
CA VAL A 24 26.98 7.57 16.28
C VAL A 24 27.32 7.64 17.76
N ALA A 25 26.40 8.09 18.63
CA ALA A 25 26.69 8.12 20.07
C ALA A 25 25.45 8.26 20.97
N ILE A 26 24.43 7.39 20.85
CA ILE A 26 23.50 7.15 21.96
C ILE A 26 23.25 5.64 22.06
N ARG A 27 24.32 4.90 22.35
CA ARG A 27 24.21 3.58 22.96
C ARG A 27 24.58 3.77 24.42
N HIS A 28 23.79 3.16 25.30
CA HIS A 28 23.91 3.14 26.76
C HIS A 28 23.14 4.23 27.51
N LEU A 29 22.35 3.74 28.48
CA LEU A 29 21.38 4.42 29.33
C LEU A 29 20.03 4.64 28.65
N PHE A 30 19.13 3.65 28.71
CA PHE A 30 17.73 3.84 29.16
C PHE A 30 17.05 2.47 29.35
N SER A 31 16.55 2.28 30.56
CA SER A 31 15.97 1.07 31.12
C SER A 31 14.64 0.64 30.45
N GLY A 32 14.61 -0.59 29.93
CA GLY A 32 13.57 -1.62 30.17
C GLY A 32 12.15 -1.45 29.63
N PHE A 33 11.50 -0.29 29.75
CA PHE A 33 10.04 -0.17 29.50
C PHE A 33 9.67 0.77 28.34
N LEU A 34 10.57 1.68 27.94
CA LEU A 34 10.37 2.55 26.78
C LEU A 34 10.70 1.86 25.44
N SER A 35 11.45 0.76 25.49
CA SER A 35 12.00 0.07 24.30
C SER A 35 10.91 -0.51 23.41
N LEU A 36 9.86 -1.15 23.93
CA LEU A 36 8.82 -1.77 23.10
C LEU A 36 7.92 -0.76 22.39
N LEU A 37 7.61 0.38 23.02
CA LEU A 37 6.87 1.46 22.38
C LEU A 37 7.73 2.17 21.34
N PHE A 38 9.01 2.47 21.63
CA PHE A 38 9.94 2.98 20.62
C PHE A 38 10.14 1.99 19.47
N PHE A 39 10.31 0.69 19.74
CA PHE A 39 10.53 -0.33 18.70
C PHE A 39 9.26 -0.54 17.87
N LYS A 40 8.06 -0.59 18.48
CA LYS A 40 6.80 -0.59 17.73
C LYS A 40 6.62 0.70 16.93
N TYR A 41 6.97 1.87 17.47
CA TYR A 41 6.81 3.15 16.79
C TYR A 41 7.81 3.30 15.62
N TYR A 42 9.08 2.97 15.81
CA TYR A 42 10.12 2.95 14.76
C TYR A 42 9.83 1.90 13.68
N ASN A 43 9.36 0.71 14.06
CA ASN A 43 9.01 -0.34 13.10
C ASN A 43 7.75 0.05 12.30
N THR A 44 6.73 0.62 12.96
CA THR A 44 5.52 1.14 12.28
C THR A 44 5.82 2.33 11.35
N PHE A 45 6.78 3.19 11.73
CA PHE A 45 7.26 4.33 10.93
C PHE A 45 8.10 3.86 9.73
N SER A 46 8.99 2.89 9.94
CA SER A 46 9.83 2.33 8.88
C SER A 46 9.02 1.60 7.80
N ILE A 47 7.99 0.83 8.18
CA ILE A 47 7.09 0.16 7.21
C ILE A 47 6.25 1.17 6.41
N MET A 48 5.86 2.31 7.01
CA MET A 48 5.06 3.34 6.32
C MET A 48 5.82 4.00 5.16
N SER A 49 7.14 4.12 5.28
CA SER A 49 7.99 4.73 4.23
C SER A 49 8.03 3.92 2.93
N GLN A 50 7.82 2.61 2.98
CA GLN A 50 8.02 1.73 1.81
C GLN A 50 6.75 1.51 0.99
N ILE A 51 5.57 1.69 1.60
CA ILE A 51 4.26 1.46 0.96
C ILE A 51 3.67 2.71 0.30
N LEU A 52 4.08 3.90 0.74
CA LEU A 52 3.61 5.15 0.15
C LEU A 52 4.38 5.45 -1.14
N PRO A 53 3.72 5.93 -2.21
CA PRO A 53 4.41 6.38 -3.41
C PRO A 53 5.43 7.47 -3.10
N ILE A 54 6.64 7.34 -3.62
CA ILE A 54 7.75 8.28 -3.43
C ILE A 54 7.51 9.55 -4.25
N ASP A 55 7.05 9.38 -5.49
CA ASP A 55 6.77 10.48 -6.40
C ASP A 55 5.53 10.21 -7.27
N LYS A 56 5.10 11.21 -8.02
CA LYS A 56 3.92 11.12 -8.89
C LYS A 56 4.20 10.52 -10.27
N LYS A 57 5.46 10.20 -10.59
CA LYS A 57 5.88 9.69 -11.89
C LYS A 57 5.80 8.16 -11.88
N GLN A 58 5.37 7.58 -13.00
CA GLN A 58 5.33 6.12 -13.17
C GLN A 58 4.59 5.38 -12.02
N LEU A 59 3.52 6.00 -11.51
CA LEU A 59 2.60 5.34 -10.60
C LEU A 59 1.91 4.19 -11.31
N ARG A 60 1.80 3.06 -10.62
CA ARG A 60 1.09 1.88 -11.10
C ARG A 60 0.20 1.35 -9.98
N ALA A 61 -0.93 0.78 -10.37
CA ALA A 61 -1.86 0.12 -9.45
C ALA A 61 -1.81 -1.40 -9.65
N CYS A 62 -1.77 -2.15 -8.56
CA CYS A 62 -1.82 -3.61 -8.60
C CYS A 62 -3.16 -4.11 -9.14
N LEU A 63 -3.12 -5.03 -10.11
CA LEU A 63 -4.34 -5.56 -10.76
C LEU A 63 -5.15 -6.51 -9.88
N LEU A 64 -4.58 -6.95 -8.74
CA LEU A 64 -5.25 -7.84 -7.78
C LEU A 64 -5.83 -7.08 -6.57
N CYS A 65 -5.04 -6.20 -5.94
CA CYS A 65 -5.46 -5.50 -4.71
C CYS A 65 -5.66 -3.98 -4.84
N SER A 66 -5.43 -3.39 -6.01
CA SER A 66 -5.49 -1.94 -6.29
C SER A 66 -4.50 -1.03 -5.55
N LEU A 67 -3.52 -1.57 -4.82
CA LEU A 67 -2.46 -0.77 -4.19
C LEU A 67 -1.68 0.03 -5.24
N ILE A 68 -1.44 1.31 -4.98
CA ILE A 68 -0.70 2.25 -5.83
C ILE A 68 0.69 2.48 -5.25
N LYS A 69 1.73 2.26 -6.06
CA LYS A 69 3.13 2.61 -5.78
C LYS A 69 3.87 2.98 -7.06
N ASN A 70 5.10 3.47 -6.92
CA ASN A 70 6.00 3.58 -8.07
C ASN A 70 6.38 2.19 -8.59
N ALA A 71 6.59 2.08 -9.91
CA ALA A 71 7.03 0.83 -10.53
C ALA A 71 8.34 0.28 -9.89
N SER A 72 9.27 1.17 -9.55
CA SER A 72 10.51 0.82 -8.85
C SER A 72 10.27 0.24 -7.46
N GLN A 73 9.27 0.73 -6.71
CA GLN A 73 8.91 0.19 -5.39
C GLN A 73 8.32 -1.21 -5.49
N PHE A 74 7.51 -1.49 -6.52
CA PHE A 74 7.03 -2.86 -6.77
C PHE A 74 8.18 -3.80 -7.10
N ARG A 75 9.15 -3.36 -7.91
CA ARG A 75 10.32 -4.17 -8.22
C ARG A 75 11.18 -4.46 -7.00
N SER A 76 11.43 -3.46 -6.16
CA SER A 76 12.30 -3.61 -4.98
C SER A 76 11.62 -4.40 -3.87
N ASN A 77 10.36 -4.09 -3.56
CA ASN A 77 9.70 -4.55 -2.34
C ASN A 77 8.54 -5.51 -2.60
N GLY A 78 8.12 -5.68 -3.85
CA GLY A 78 6.93 -6.46 -4.20
C GLY A 78 5.64 -5.72 -3.88
N CYS A 79 4.51 -6.42 -3.89
CA CYS A 79 3.25 -5.90 -3.35
C CYS A 79 3.00 -6.41 -1.93
N GLU A 80 2.76 -5.51 -0.97
CA GLU A 80 2.57 -5.83 0.44
C GLU A 80 1.34 -6.74 0.69
N ASN A 81 0.39 -6.76 -0.23
CA ASN A 81 -0.81 -7.59 -0.12
C ASN A 81 -0.75 -8.89 -0.94
N CYS A 82 0.03 -8.91 -2.02
CA CYS A 82 -0.12 -9.92 -3.08
C CYS A 82 1.19 -10.57 -3.50
N GLU A 83 2.32 -10.24 -2.87
CA GLU A 83 3.64 -10.70 -3.33
C GLU A 83 3.77 -12.22 -3.40
N GLU A 84 3.11 -12.94 -2.48
CA GLU A 84 3.12 -14.40 -2.44
C GLU A 84 2.60 -15.04 -3.75
N ILE A 85 1.68 -14.35 -4.44
CA ILE A 85 1.06 -14.82 -5.68
C ILE A 85 1.72 -14.15 -6.90
N LEU A 86 1.95 -12.83 -6.84
CA LEU A 86 2.41 -12.07 -8.01
C LEU A 86 3.92 -12.17 -8.26
N GLN A 87 4.72 -12.42 -7.22
CA GLN A 87 6.17 -12.61 -7.29
C GLN A 87 6.89 -11.52 -8.12
N MET A 88 6.62 -10.26 -7.81
CA MET A 88 7.13 -9.12 -8.59
C MET A 88 8.54 -8.69 -8.20
N ARG A 89 9.04 -9.11 -7.03
CA ARG A 89 10.38 -8.71 -6.56
C ARG A 89 11.48 -9.10 -7.55
N GLY A 90 12.33 -8.13 -7.87
CA GLY A 90 13.47 -8.29 -8.77
C GLY A 90 13.13 -8.17 -10.27
N SER A 91 11.87 -8.37 -10.69
CA SER A 91 11.47 -8.43 -12.11
C SER A 91 10.60 -7.23 -12.52
N MET A 92 11.12 -6.34 -13.37
CA MET A 92 10.34 -5.23 -13.93
C MET A 92 9.27 -5.69 -14.93
N ASP A 93 9.53 -6.78 -15.65
CA ASP A 93 8.59 -7.33 -16.61
C ASP A 93 7.35 -7.85 -15.87
N ARG A 94 7.57 -8.58 -14.77
CA ARG A 94 6.49 -9.06 -13.91
C ARG A 94 5.69 -7.92 -13.28
N VAL A 95 6.36 -6.85 -12.87
CA VAL A 95 5.69 -5.62 -12.41
C VAL A 95 4.80 -5.05 -13.51
N THR A 96 5.27 -5.01 -14.76
CA THR A 96 4.52 -4.44 -15.87
C THR A 96 3.26 -5.26 -16.20
N GLU A 97 3.34 -6.58 -16.09
CA GLU A 97 2.23 -7.52 -16.32
C GLU A 97 1.20 -7.50 -15.18
N CYS A 98 1.65 -7.43 -13.92
CA CYS A 98 0.78 -7.55 -12.74
C CYS A 98 0.24 -6.21 -12.21
N THR A 99 0.63 -5.09 -12.83
CA THR A 99 0.20 -3.74 -12.43
C THR A 99 -0.14 -2.90 -13.66
N SER A 100 -0.97 -1.88 -13.49
CA SER A 100 -1.37 -0.99 -14.58
C SER A 100 -1.07 0.48 -14.26
N GLY A 101 -0.54 1.21 -15.25
CA GLY A 101 -0.43 2.67 -15.18
C GLY A 101 -1.76 3.39 -15.44
N LYS A 102 -2.79 2.68 -15.90
CA LYS A 102 -4.11 3.22 -16.18
C LYS A 102 -5.06 2.87 -15.03
N PHE A 103 -5.30 3.83 -14.16
CA PHE A 103 -6.22 3.70 -13.02
C PHE A 103 -6.89 5.04 -12.74
N GLU A 104 -8.02 5.01 -12.03
CA GLU A 104 -8.80 6.20 -11.67
C GLU A 104 -9.05 6.28 -10.16
N GLY A 105 -8.97 7.50 -9.65
CA GLY A 105 -9.15 7.82 -8.24
C GLY A 105 -8.05 7.24 -7.34
N ALA A 106 -7.90 7.81 -6.15
CA ALA A 106 -6.99 7.30 -5.15
C ALA A 106 -7.61 7.46 -3.75
N ILE A 107 -7.40 6.46 -2.90
CA ILE A 107 -7.88 6.38 -1.53
C ILE A 107 -6.66 6.18 -0.63
N ALA A 108 -6.37 7.14 0.24
CA ALA A 108 -5.40 6.96 1.31
C ALA A 108 -6.07 6.24 2.49
N LEU A 109 -5.83 4.93 2.59
CA LEU A 109 -6.45 4.07 3.58
C LEU A 109 -5.55 3.91 4.81
N MET A 110 -5.88 4.62 5.89
CA MET A 110 -5.11 4.60 7.13
C MET A 110 -5.56 3.51 8.11
N HIS A 111 -6.88 3.28 8.20
CA HIS A 111 -7.50 2.30 9.10
C HIS A 111 -8.45 1.36 8.32
N PRO A 112 -7.92 0.34 7.63
CA PRO A 112 -8.68 -0.55 6.74
C PRO A 112 -9.92 -1.19 7.39
N LYS A 113 -9.76 -1.72 8.61
CA LYS A 113 -10.82 -2.46 9.33
C LYS A 113 -12.01 -1.59 9.73
N GLU A 114 -11.76 -0.32 10.06
CA GLU A 114 -12.77 0.62 10.54
C GLU A 114 -13.42 1.40 9.39
N SER A 115 -12.70 1.61 8.30
CA SER A 115 -13.14 2.40 7.15
C SER A 115 -14.31 1.75 6.39
N TRP A 116 -15.43 2.47 6.31
CA TRP A 116 -16.54 2.09 5.42
C TRP A 116 -16.09 2.06 3.96
N VAL A 117 -15.27 3.03 3.53
CA VAL A 117 -14.71 3.06 2.16
C VAL A 117 -13.83 1.83 1.91
N GLY A 118 -13.06 1.40 2.92
CA GLY A 118 -12.25 0.18 2.84
C GLY A 118 -13.10 -1.08 2.62
N ARG A 119 -14.21 -1.20 3.35
CA ARG A 119 -15.16 -2.31 3.18
C ARG A 119 -15.86 -2.26 1.81
N TRP A 120 -16.33 -1.09 1.39
CA TRP A 120 -16.96 -0.90 0.08
C TRP A 120 -16.02 -1.28 -1.07
N GLN A 121 -14.75 -0.89 -0.96
CA GLN A 121 -13.72 -1.22 -1.97
C GLN A 121 -13.10 -2.62 -1.79
N ARG A 122 -13.55 -3.42 -0.81
CA ARG A 122 -13.02 -4.76 -0.52
C ARG A 122 -11.50 -4.75 -0.29
N VAL A 123 -11.02 -3.76 0.44
CA VAL A 123 -9.61 -3.56 0.84
C VAL A 123 -9.45 -3.44 2.36
N ASP A 124 -10.49 -3.76 3.13
CA ASP A 124 -10.54 -3.72 4.59
C ASP A 124 -9.58 -4.72 5.27
N LYS A 125 -9.20 -5.78 4.55
CA LYS A 125 -8.24 -6.80 5.00
C LYS A 125 -6.80 -6.52 4.59
N PHE A 126 -6.56 -5.50 3.78
CA PHE A 126 -5.24 -5.18 3.25
C PHE A 126 -4.46 -4.21 4.14
N HIS A 127 -3.18 -4.01 3.82
CA HIS A 127 -2.31 -3.08 4.53
C HIS A 127 -2.76 -1.62 4.35
N LYS A 128 -2.43 -0.77 5.32
CA LYS A 128 -2.55 0.69 5.17
C LYS A 128 -1.76 1.16 3.94
N GLY A 129 -2.29 2.08 3.14
CA GLY A 129 -1.64 2.50 1.89
C GLY A 129 -2.53 3.33 0.99
N VAL A 130 -2.07 3.61 -0.23
CA VAL A 130 -2.84 4.33 -1.25
C VAL A 130 -3.40 3.33 -2.24
N TYR A 131 -4.71 3.34 -2.47
CA TYR A 131 -5.42 2.38 -3.33
C TYR A 131 -6.18 3.09 -4.45
N ALA A 132 -6.21 2.51 -5.65
CA ALA A 132 -7.03 3.00 -6.75
C ALA A 132 -8.51 2.66 -6.55
N ILE A 133 -9.40 3.51 -7.08
CA ILE A 133 -10.84 3.23 -7.10
C ILE A 133 -11.15 2.21 -8.22
N VAL A 134 -10.59 2.46 -9.40
CA VAL A 134 -10.71 1.61 -10.60
C VAL A 134 -9.32 1.36 -11.17
N VAL A 135 -9.03 0.12 -11.57
CA VAL A 135 -7.78 -0.25 -12.25
C VAL A 135 -8.13 -0.96 -13.55
N TYR A 136 -7.60 -0.45 -14.67
CA TYR A 136 -7.81 -1.04 -15.97
C TYR A 136 -6.74 -2.07 -16.29
N GLY A 137 -7.17 -3.23 -16.78
CA GLY A 137 -6.30 -4.34 -17.14
C GLY A 137 -6.76 -5.64 -16.48
N ARG A 138 -6.03 -6.71 -16.75
CA ARG A 138 -6.30 -8.05 -16.20
C ARG A 138 -4.97 -8.69 -15.82
N VAL A 139 -4.96 -9.45 -14.74
CA VAL A 139 -3.76 -10.21 -14.36
C VAL A 139 -3.45 -11.28 -15.41
N PRO A 140 -2.19 -11.73 -15.52
CA PRO A 140 -1.80 -12.86 -16.35
C PRO A 140 -2.54 -14.16 -16.01
N GLU A 141 -2.67 -15.07 -16.98
CA GLU A 141 -3.37 -16.36 -16.82
C GLU A 141 -2.74 -17.23 -15.72
N ASP A 142 -1.41 -17.26 -15.62
CA ASP A 142 -0.70 -18.03 -14.59
C ASP A 142 -1.03 -17.54 -13.15
N VAL A 143 -1.36 -16.25 -13.00
CA VAL A 143 -1.82 -15.67 -11.74
C VAL A 143 -3.26 -16.09 -11.44
N GLU A 144 -4.14 -16.13 -12.45
CA GLU A 144 -5.52 -16.61 -12.28
C GLU A 144 -5.53 -18.10 -11.90
N ASP A 145 -4.73 -18.93 -12.58
CA ASP A 145 -4.59 -20.34 -12.25
C ASP A 145 -4.11 -20.58 -10.81
N GLU A 146 -3.13 -19.79 -10.35
CA GLU A 146 -2.62 -19.90 -8.98
C GLU A 146 -3.65 -19.46 -7.94
N LEU A 147 -4.46 -18.43 -8.25
CA LEU A 147 -5.58 -18.02 -7.41
C LEU A 147 -6.64 -19.13 -7.31
N ASP A 148 -6.99 -19.76 -8.43
CA ASP A 148 -7.97 -20.84 -8.49
C ASP A 148 -7.50 -22.09 -7.74
N ARG A 149 -6.20 -22.45 -7.84
CA ARG A 149 -5.61 -23.54 -7.03
C ARG A 149 -5.73 -23.31 -5.53
N ARG A 150 -5.73 -22.05 -5.09
CA ARG A 150 -5.92 -21.65 -3.68
C ARG A 150 -7.39 -21.47 -3.30
N GLY A 151 -8.32 -21.72 -4.23
CA GLY A 151 -9.76 -21.53 -4.02
C GLY A 151 -10.16 -20.06 -3.92
N VAL A 152 -9.39 -19.14 -4.52
CA VAL A 152 -9.66 -17.71 -4.52
C VAL A 152 -10.11 -17.29 -5.92
N THR A 153 -11.38 -16.93 -6.10
CA THR A 153 -11.86 -16.41 -7.38
C THR A 153 -11.29 -15.01 -7.66
N TYR A 154 -10.63 -14.85 -8.81
CA TYR A 154 -10.18 -13.53 -9.26
C TYR A 154 -11.37 -12.61 -9.54
N ARG A 155 -11.34 -11.40 -8.96
CA ARG A 155 -12.33 -10.33 -9.21
C ARG A 155 -11.62 -9.11 -9.81
N PRO A 156 -11.89 -8.76 -11.08
CA PRO A 156 -11.37 -7.55 -11.71
C PRO A 156 -11.67 -6.28 -10.89
N ARG A 157 -10.75 -5.32 -10.96
CA ARG A 157 -10.81 -4.02 -10.26
C ARG A 157 -11.23 -2.87 -11.19
N ASP A 158 -11.78 -3.19 -12.35
CA ASP A 158 -12.16 -2.25 -13.43
C ASP A 158 -13.61 -1.72 -13.32
N GLY A 159 -14.36 -2.19 -12.32
CA GLY A 159 -15.76 -1.80 -12.11
C GLY A 159 -16.78 -2.56 -12.99
N SER A 160 -16.34 -3.54 -13.78
CA SER A 160 -17.22 -4.39 -14.59
C SER A 160 -18.10 -5.32 -13.76
N VAL A 161 -17.60 -5.76 -12.60
CA VAL A 161 -18.31 -6.65 -11.68
C VAL A 161 -19.28 -5.84 -10.83
N LYS A 162 -20.57 -6.04 -11.08
CA LYS A 162 -21.65 -5.53 -10.22
C LYS A 162 -21.76 -6.39 -8.96
N ASP A 163 -21.95 -5.74 -7.82
CA ASP A 163 -22.19 -6.39 -6.53
C ASP A 163 -23.60 -6.97 -6.41
#